data_AF-A0A329LD99-F1
#
_entry.id   AF-A0A329LD99-F1
#
_cell.length_a   1.000
_cell.length_b   1.000
_cell.length_c   1.000
_cell.angle_alpha   90.00
_cell.angle_beta   90.00
_cell.angle_gamma   90.00
#
_symmetry.space_group_name_H-M   'P 1'
#
loop_
_entity.id
_entity.type
_entity.pdbx_description
1 polymer ?
#
loop_
_entity_poly.entity_id
_entity_poly.type
_entity_poly.pdbx_seq_one_letter_code
_entity_poly.pdbx_strand_id
1 'polypeptide(L)'
;MRDKQMDRWSTYEPFFVILGEKKIADIVITHHARSRWLDRVESQKAGYEDISSFLWDRLKNGQIRNYYRHEQDVYLIDEDLVMVAEFVPLENETDLTGGPVYKMIVVTFLGRMSETMELRDLKTYYSWLRHSRRMTLVKNSRKRK
;
A
#
# COMPACT_ATOMS: atom_id res chain seq x y z
N MET A 1 -12.23 13.61 11.53
CA MET A 1 -11.85 14.96 11.11
C MET A 1 -11.49 14.89 9.64
N ARG A 2 -12.50 15.13 8.79
CA ARG A 2 -12.30 15.52 7.39
C ARG A 2 -11.87 16.99 7.39
N ASP A 3 -11.17 17.38 6.33
CA ASP A 3 -10.74 18.75 6.01
C ASP A 3 -9.43 19.23 6.65
N LYS A 4 -8.33 19.00 5.93
CA LYS A 4 -7.32 20.01 5.63
C LYS A 4 -6.34 19.48 4.58
N GLN A 5 -6.10 20.29 3.54
CA GLN A 5 -5.24 20.07 2.37
C GLN A 5 -5.87 19.36 1.14
N MET A 6 -7.07 19.75 0.74
CA MET A 6 -7.49 19.67 -0.67
C MET A 6 -7.78 21.06 -1.24
N ASP A 7 -7.08 22.06 -0.74
CA ASP A 7 -7.30 23.44 -1.15
C ASP A 7 -6.40 23.77 -2.34
N ARG A 8 -7.06 24.02 -3.49
CA ARG A 8 -6.57 24.63 -4.74
C ARG A 8 -5.93 23.68 -5.77
N TRP A 9 -6.76 22.93 -6.50
CA TRP A 9 -6.44 22.51 -7.86
C TRP A 9 -7.37 23.19 -8.87
N SER A 10 -6.75 23.80 -9.88
CA SER A 10 -7.41 24.55 -10.95
C SER A 10 -8.31 23.66 -11.80
N THR A 11 -9.29 24.27 -12.46
CA THR A 11 -10.48 23.70 -13.12
C THR A 11 -10.24 22.65 -14.23
N TYR A 12 -9.01 22.20 -14.47
CA TYR A 12 -8.67 21.30 -15.59
C TYR A 12 -7.69 20.15 -15.28
N GLU A 13 -7.19 20.02 -14.05
CA GLU A 13 -6.38 18.83 -13.70
C GLU A 13 -7.30 17.65 -13.34
N PRO A 14 -7.09 16.46 -13.92
CA PRO A 14 -7.83 15.27 -13.51
C PRO A 14 -7.58 15.03 -12.02
N PHE A 15 -8.66 15.01 -11.24
CA PHE A 15 -8.70 14.80 -9.79
C PHE A 15 -8.31 13.37 -9.36
N PHE A 16 -7.63 12.64 -10.24
CA PHE A 16 -7.19 11.28 -10.03
C PHE A 16 -5.88 11.02 -10.77
N VAL A 17 -5.10 10.08 -10.26
CA VAL A 17 -3.90 9.56 -10.91
C VAL A 17 -4.14 8.11 -11.33
N ILE A 18 -3.68 7.73 -12.52
CA ILE A 18 -3.92 6.39 -13.06
C ILE A 18 -2.90 5.40 -12.50
N LEU A 19 -3.38 4.28 -11.96
CA LEU A 19 -2.57 3.11 -11.59
C LEU A 19 -3.09 1.87 -12.33
N GLY A 20 -2.41 1.51 -13.42
CA GLY A 20 -2.90 0.47 -14.32
C GLY A 20 -4.21 0.90 -14.98
N GLU A 21 -5.30 0.19 -14.67
CA GLU A 21 -6.65 0.50 -15.19
C GLU A 21 -7.51 1.29 -14.19
N LYS A 22 -6.98 1.59 -13.00
CA LYS A 22 -7.72 2.24 -11.91
C LYS A 22 -7.40 3.73 -11.85
N LYS A 23 -8.44 4.56 -11.68
CA LYS A 23 -8.33 6.01 -11.45
C LYS A 23 -8.33 6.27 -9.95
N ILE A 24 -7.17 6.60 -9.38
CA ILE A 24 -7.00 6.77 -7.93
C ILE A 24 -7.24 8.22 -7.53
N ALA A 25 -8.28 8.46 -6.75
CA ALA A 25 -8.66 9.78 -6.26
C ALA A 25 -8.31 10.01 -4.77
N ASP A 26 -8.13 8.93 -4.00
CA ASP A 26 -7.81 9.01 -2.57
C ASP A 26 -6.85 7.88 -2.15
N ILE A 27 -6.02 8.14 -1.15
CA ILE A 27 -5.09 7.17 -0.55
C ILE A 27 -5.32 7.13 0.96
N VAL A 28 -5.72 5.96 1.45
CA VAL A 28 -5.93 5.71 2.88
C VAL A 28 -4.87 4.77 3.42
N ILE A 29 -4.15 5.22 4.44
CA ILE A 29 -3.13 4.42 5.12
C ILE A 29 -3.76 3.75 6.36
N THR A 30 -3.76 2.42 6.39
CA THR A 30 -4.23 1.70 7.57
C THR A 30 -3.23 1.80 8.72
N HIS A 31 -3.70 1.61 9.96
CA HIS A 31 -2.81 1.52 11.12
C HIS A 31 -1.75 0.42 10.96
N HIS A 32 -2.13 -0.71 10.35
CA HIS A 32 -1.22 -1.81 10.11
C HIS A 32 -0.11 -1.43 9.13
N ALA A 33 -0.45 -0.75 8.02
CA ALA A 33 0.53 -0.23 7.08
C ALA A 33 1.49 0.75 7.75
N ARG A 34 0.99 1.72 8.53
CA ARG A 34 1.87 2.67 9.24
C ARG A 34 2.84 1.96 10.19
N SER A 35 2.37 1.00 10.99
CA SER A 35 3.25 0.23 11.88
C SER A 35 4.35 -0.47 11.08
N ARG A 36 4.00 -1.07 9.93
CA ARG A 36 4.96 -1.79 9.09
C ARG A 36 5.94 -0.88 8.37
N TRP A 37 5.53 0.34 8.03
CA TRP A 37 6.43 1.35 7.51
C TRP A 37 7.57 1.65 8.49
N LEU A 38 7.20 1.94 9.75
CA LEU A 38 8.17 2.25 10.82
C LEU A 38 9.09 1.06 11.12
N ASP A 39 8.58 -0.17 10.99
CA ASP A 39 9.34 -1.39 11.27
C ASP A 39 10.27 -1.81 10.13
N ARG A 40 9.94 -1.51 8.86
CA ARG A 40 10.52 -2.19 7.69
C ARG A 40 10.91 -1.30 6.51
N VAL A 41 10.63 0.00 6.57
CA VAL A 41 10.85 0.91 5.43
C VAL A 41 11.71 2.08 5.84
N GLU A 42 11.32 2.78 6.91
CA GLU A 42 12.08 3.90 7.47
C GLU A 42 11.97 3.89 8.99
N SER A 43 13.11 4.06 9.65
CA SER A 43 13.21 4.12 11.12
C SER A 43 12.89 5.50 11.70
N GLN A 44 12.77 6.52 10.86
CA GLN A 44 12.34 7.86 11.27
C GLN A 44 10.84 7.87 11.54
N LYS A 45 10.39 8.69 12.51
CA LYS A 45 8.97 8.82 12.87
C LYS A 45 8.17 9.39 11.69
N ALA A 46 7.67 8.52 10.81
CA ALA A 46 6.73 8.86 9.76
C ALA A 46 5.28 8.85 10.30
N GLY A 47 4.59 9.97 10.10
CA GLY A 47 3.15 10.11 10.27
C GLY A 47 2.38 9.51 9.10
N TYR A 48 1.05 9.47 9.23
CA TYR A 48 0.17 9.03 8.12
C TYR A 48 0.29 9.97 6.91
N GLU A 49 0.45 11.27 7.14
CA GLU A 49 0.57 12.30 6.10
C GLU A 49 1.89 12.17 5.33
N ASP A 50 2.98 11.83 6.00
CA ASP A 50 4.29 11.61 5.35
C ASP A 50 4.21 10.41 4.40
N ILE A 51 3.63 9.30 4.85
CA ILE A 51 3.45 8.08 4.03
C ILE A 51 2.51 8.37 2.86
N SER A 52 1.40 9.09 3.10
CA SER A 52 0.47 9.47 2.05
C SER A 52 1.12 10.35 1.00
N SER A 53 1.89 11.36 1.43
CA SER A 53 2.61 12.27 0.54
C SER A 53 3.66 11.55 -0.29
N PHE A 54 4.43 10.65 0.33
CA PHE A 54 5.36 9.76 -0.36
C PHE A 54 4.65 8.96 -1.46
N LEU A 55 3.54 8.31 -1.13
CA LEU A 55 2.81 7.49 -2.11
C LEU A 55 2.22 8.33 -3.24
N TRP A 56 1.69 9.52 -2.95
CA TRP A 56 1.18 10.42 -3.98
C TRP A 56 2.28 10.86 -4.95
N ASP A 57 3.46 11.22 -4.44
CA ASP A 57 4.61 11.56 -5.29
C ASP A 57 4.99 10.38 -6.20
N ARG A 58 5.17 9.18 -5.63
CA ARG A 58 5.50 7.97 -6.40
C ARG A 58 4.43 7.59 -7.40
N LEU A 59 3.17 7.75 -7.04
CA LEU A 59 2.04 7.46 -7.93
C LEU A 59 2.02 8.42 -9.12
N LYS A 60 2.18 9.74 -8.88
CA LYS A 60 2.23 10.77 -9.93
C LYS A 60 3.41 10.59 -10.89
N ASN A 61 4.54 10.12 -10.37
CA ASN A 61 5.74 9.86 -11.15
C ASN A 61 5.74 8.47 -11.83
N GLY A 62 4.66 7.69 -11.72
CA GLY A 62 4.56 6.36 -12.34
C GLY A 62 5.51 5.32 -11.74
N GLN A 63 5.96 5.52 -10.50
CA GLN A 63 6.93 4.68 -9.81
C GLN A 63 6.28 3.51 -9.05
N ILE A 64 4.94 3.40 -9.10
CA ILE A 64 4.18 2.29 -8.51
C ILE A 64 3.74 1.35 -9.64
N ARG A 65 4.16 0.09 -9.57
CA ARG A 65 3.84 -0.93 -10.59
C ARG A 65 3.23 -2.17 -9.95
N ASN A 66 2.39 -2.86 -10.72
CA ASN A 66 1.88 -4.16 -10.31
C ASN A 66 3.05 -5.15 -10.25
N TYR A 67 3.18 -5.85 -9.13
CA TYR A 67 4.23 -6.84 -8.93
C TYR A 67 3.70 -8.26 -8.94
N TYR A 68 2.60 -8.51 -8.23
CA TYR A 68 1.98 -9.82 -8.18
C TYR A 68 0.47 -9.68 -8.00
N ARG A 69 -0.30 -10.31 -8.89
CA ARG A 69 -1.76 -10.33 -8.87
C ARG A 69 -2.21 -11.76 -8.56
N HIS A 70 -2.45 -12.07 -7.29
CA HIS A 70 -3.08 -13.34 -6.88
C HIS A 70 -4.12 -13.05 -5.79
N GLU A 71 -4.05 -13.72 -4.63
CA GLU A 71 -5.00 -13.55 -3.51
C GLU A 71 -5.02 -12.11 -2.99
N GLN A 72 -3.94 -11.35 -3.22
CA GLN A 72 -3.79 -9.94 -2.85
C GLN A 72 -3.13 -9.18 -4.00
N ASP A 73 -3.52 -7.93 -4.19
CA ASP A 73 -2.90 -7.00 -5.14
C ASP A 73 -1.61 -6.44 -4.50
N VAL A 74 -0.46 -6.89 -5.02
CA VAL A 74 0.87 -6.48 -4.55
C VAL A 74 1.52 -5.55 -5.56
N TYR A 75 2.07 -4.45 -5.07
CA TYR A 75 2.70 -3.38 -5.82
C TYR A 75 4.17 -3.20 -5.43
N LEU A 76 4.97 -2.81 -6.40
CA LEU A 76 6.37 -2.45 -6.25
C LEU A 76 6.53 -0.95 -6.47
N ILE A 77 7.19 -0.28 -5.52
CA ILE A 77 7.47 1.15 -5.51
C ILE A 77 8.98 1.33 -5.67
N ASP A 78 9.40 2.20 -6.59
CA ASP A 78 10.82 2.47 -6.87
C ASP A 78 11.65 1.20 -7.16
N GLU A 79 11.01 0.18 -7.72
CA GLU A 79 11.63 -1.13 -8.02
C GLU A 79 12.21 -1.86 -6.78
N ASP A 80 11.87 -1.42 -5.56
CA ASP A 80 12.47 -1.94 -4.32
C ASP A 80 11.44 -2.18 -3.21
N LEU A 81 10.56 -1.21 -2.93
CA LEU A 81 9.63 -1.27 -1.81
C LEU A 81 8.35 -2.03 -2.19
N VAL A 82 8.02 -3.08 -1.44
CA VAL A 82 6.85 -3.92 -1.69
C VAL A 82 5.67 -3.52 -0.79
N MET A 83 4.53 -3.21 -1.42
CA MET A 83 3.30 -2.75 -0.79
C MET A 83 2.13 -3.65 -1.18
N VAL A 84 1.20 -3.88 -0.24
CA VAL A 84 -0.11 -4.49 -0.53
C VAL A 84 -1.19 -3.43 -0.39
N ALA A 85 -2.03 -3.30 -1.40
CA ALA A 85 -3.12 -2.32 -1.42
C ALA A 85 -4.40 -2.92 -2.00
N GLU A 86 -5.54 -2.46 -1.47
CA GLU A 86 -6.88 -2.77 -1.95
C GLU A 86 -7.51 -1.52 -2.58
N PHE A 87 -8.50 -1.72 -3.44
CA PHE A 87 -9.17 -0.62 -4.14
C PHE A 87 -10.67 -0.73 -3.94
N VAL A 88 -11.27 0.37 -3.52
CA VAL A 88 -12.72 0.47 -3.33
C VAL A 88 -13.23 1.62 -4.21
N PRO A 89 -14.25 1.40 -5.05
CA PRO A 89 -14.84 2.48 -5.82
C PRO A 89 -15.45 3.53 -4.88
N LEU A 90 -15.31 4.80 -5.24
CA LEU A 90 -15.99 5.88 -4.54
C LEU A 90 -17.40 6.01 -5.13
N GLU A 91 -18.41 5.58 -4.38
CA GLU A 91 -19.80 5.51 -4.88
C GLU A 91 -20.37 6.87 -5.31
N ASN A 92 -19.88 7.97 -4.72
CA ASN A 92 -20.39 9.33 -4.95
C ASN A 92 -19.45 10.20 -5.80
N GLU A 93 -18.34 9.65 -6.29
CA GLU A 93 -17.37 10.39 -7.09
C GLU A 93 -17.16 9.67 -8.42
N THR A 94 -17.18 10.44 -9.49
CA THR A 94 -16.93 9.94 -10.84
C THR A 94 -15.98 10.88 -11.57
N ASP A 95 -15.29 10.36 -12.57
CA ASP A 95 -14.51 11.21 -13.46
C ASP A 95 -15.41 12.10 -14.35
N LEU A 96 -14.80 13.01 -15.12
CA LEU A 96 -15.50 13.89 -16.07
C LEU A 96 -16.31 13.14 -17.14
N THR A 97 -16.04 11.86 -17.35
CA THR A 97 -16.70 10.97 -18.32
C THR A 97 -17.71 10.01 -17.67
N GLY A 98 -17.95 10.11 -16.36
CA GLY A 98 -18.84 9.24 -15.59
C GLY A 98 -18.25 7.89 -15.20
N GLY A 99 -16.93 7.68 -15.36
CA GLY A 99 -16.23 6.48 -14.97
C GLY A 99 -15.95 6.41 -13.46
N PRO A 100 -15.79 5.20 -12.90
CA PRO A 100 -15.52 5.03 -11.47
C PRO A 100 -14.13 5.53 -11.11
N VAL A 101 -14.06 6.29 -10.02
CA VAL A 101 -12.80 6.59 -9.33
C VAL A 101 -12.68 5.74 -8.07
N TYR A 102 -11.46 5.45 -7.66
CA TYR A 102 -11.14 4.50 -6.62
C TYR A 102 -10.37 5.17 -5.49
N LYS A 103 -10.65 4.70 -4.28
CA LYS A 103 -9.81 4.89 -3.11
C LYS A 103 -8.83 3.73 -3.01
N MET A 104 -7.55 4.04 -2.94
CA MET A 104 -6.49 3.08 -2.65
C MET A 104 -6.32 2.93 -1.13
N ILE A 105 -6.54 1.74 -0.61
CA ILE A 105 -6.38 1.40 0.82
C ILE A 105 -5.08 0.64 0.97
N VAL A 106 -4.08 1.27 1.59
CA VAL A 106 -2.79 0.63 1.86
C VAL A 106 -2.91 -0.26 3.07
N VAL A 107 -2.89 -1.58 2.84
CA VAL A 107 -3.10 -2.61 3.85
C VAL A 107 -1.82 -2.86 4.64
N THR A 108 -0.69 -3.03 3.95
CA THR A 108 0.59 -3.32 4.61
C THR A 108 1.79 -3.03 3.71
N PHE A 109 2.95 -2.78 4.33
CA PHE A 109 4.25 -2.81 3.66
C PHE A 109 4.96 -4.12 4.02
N LEU A 110 5.48 -4.81 3.01
CA LEU A 110 6.21 -6.06 3.22
C LEU A 110 7.68 -5.80 3.56
N GLY A 111 8.28 -4.76 2.97
CA GLY A 111 9.68 -4.33 3.15
C GLY A 111 10.35 -4.01 1.81
N ARG A 112 11.67 -3.84 1.84
CA ARG A 112 12.50 -3.59 0.66
C ARG A 112 13.10 -4.87 0.10
N MET A 113 13.08 -5.06 -1.21
CA MET A 113 13.72 -6.21 -1.88
C MET A 113 15.25 -6.18 -1.78
N SER A 114 15.83 -4.99 -1.66
CA SER A 114 17.25 -4.78 -1.40
C SER A 114 17.69 -5.30 -0.02
N GLU A 115 16.79 -5.30 0.96
CA GLU A 115 17.05 -5.77 2.32
C GLU A 115 16.59 -7.22 2.56
N THR A 116 15.46 -7.61 1.97
CA THR A 116 14.83 -8.92 2.16
C THR A 116 14.73 -9.65 0.82
N MET A 117 15.70 -10.52 0.53
CA MET A 117 15.78 -11.25 -0.74
C MET A 117 14.54 -12.11 -1.00
N GLU A 118 13.87 -12.60 0.04
CA GLU A 118 12.66 -13.42 -0.04
C GLU A 118 11.50 -12.68 -0.71
N LEU A 119 11.47 -11.33 -0.67
CA LEU A 119 10.44 -10.54 -1.34
C LEU A 119 10.51 -10.60 -2.86
N ARG A 120 11.65 -11.08 -3.42
CA ARG A 120 11.80 -11.35 -4.86
C ARG A 120 11.00 -12.57 -5.32
N ASP A 121 10.64 -13.46 -4.41
CA ASP A 121 9.74 -14.59 -4.67
C ASP A 121 8.61 -14.61 -3.63
N LEU A 122 7.53 -13.89 -3.95
CA LEU A 122 6.40 -13.77 -3.03
C LEU A 122 5.72 -15.11 -2.73
N LYS A 123 5.73 -16.07 -3.67
CA LYS A 123 5.16 -17.40 -3.42
C LYS A 123 5.94 -18.11 -2.32
N THR A 124 7.26 -18.05 -2.38
CA THR A 124 8.14 -18.61 -1.35
C THR A 124 8.05 -17.82 -0.05
N TYR A 125 8.00 -16.48 -0.12
CA TYR A 125 7.82 -15.61 1.05
C TYR A 125 6.55 -15.94 1.83
N TYR A 126 5.40 -16.01 1.16
CA TYR A 126 4.13 -16.34 1.83
C TYR A 126 4.10 -17.78 2.35
N SER A 127 4.71 -18.72 1.62
CA SER A 127 4.88 -20.11 2.07
C SER A 127 5.70 -20.18 3.37
N TRP A 128 6.83 -19.48 3.41
CA TRP A 128 7.69 -19.39 4.59
C TRP A 128 6.99 -18.69 5.75
N LEU A 129 6.29 -17.57 5.50
CA LEU A 129 5.57 -16.82 6.52
C LEU A 129 4.46 -17.66 7.17
N ARG A 130 3.70 -18.42 6.37
CA ARG A 130 2.67 -19.34 6.89
C ARG A 130 3.30 -20.42 7.77
N HIS A 131 4.46 -20.96 7.37
CA HIS A 131 5.17 -21.98 8.13
C HIS A 131 5.79 -21.43 9.42
N SER A 132 6.43 -20.26 9.38
CA SER A 132 7.07 -19.63 10.54
C SER A 132 6.03 -19.17 11.58
N ARG A 133 4.90 -18.58 11.14
CA ARG A 133 3.79 -18.21 12.04
C ARG A 133 3.20 -19.44 12.74
N ARG A 134 3.05 -20.56 12.02
CA ARG A 134 2.61 -21.83 12.62
C ARG A 134 3.58 -22.29 13.72
N MET A 135 4.89 -22.19 13.48
CA MET A 135 5.91 -22.54 14.48
C MET A 135 5.91 -21.62 15.70
N THR A 136 5.70 -20.31 15.53
CA THR A 136 5.60 -19.35 16.64
C THR A 136 4.37 -19.63 17.51
N LEU A 137 3.24 -19.99 16.90
CA LEU A 137 2.03 -20.39 17.63
C LEU A 137 2.23 -21.68 18.43
N VAL A 138 2.91 -22.68 17.86
CA VAL A 138 3.25 -23.95 18.55
C VAL A 138 4.21 -23.74 19.73
N LYS A 139 5.13 -22.78 19.64
CA LYS A 139 6.03 -22.43 20.75
C LYS A 139 5.30 -21.70 21.88
N ASN A 140 4.33 -20.85 21.54
CA ASN A 140 3.53 -20.12 22.54
C ASN A 140 2.48 -21.01 23.24
N SER A 141 1.96 -22.05 22.58
CA SER A 141 1.02 -22.98 23.21
C SER A 141 1.66 -23.84 24.32
N ARG A 142 2.98 -24.05 24.29
CA ARG A 142 3.73 -24.79 25.33
C ARG A 142 3.94 -24.00 26.63
N LYS A 143 3.71 -22.68 26.64
CA LYS A 143 3.87 -21.83 27.83
C LYS A 143 2.65 -21.75 28.74
N ARG A 144 1.57 -22.49 28.44
CA ARG A 144 0.46 -22.71 29.38
C ARG A 144 0.62 -24.09 30.02
N LYS A 145 1.36 -24.13 31.12
CA LYS A 145 1.26 -25.15 32.17
C LYS A 145 1.62 -24.50 33.49
#